data_AF-A0A1Y1N036-F1
#
_entry.id   AF-A0A1Y1N036-F1
#
_cell.length_a   1.000
_cell.length_b   1.000
_cell.length_c   1.000
_cell.angle_alpha   90.00
_cell.angle_beta   90.00
_cell.angle_gamma   90.00
#
_symmetry.space_group_name_H-M   'P 1'
#
loop_
_entity.id
_entity.type
_entity.pdbx_description
1 polymer ?
#
loop_
_entity_poly.entity_id
_entity_poly.type
_entity_poly.pdbx_seq_one_letter_code
_entity_poly.pdbx_strand_id
1 'polypeptide(L)'
;GIETANSIIINPHKLLAAPQQCSILFVKDENILHECHSKGAEYLFQKDKYYDQWYDPGDKYLQCGRKCDVFKFWLMWKAKGSSGFAKHVDSIMDVAEYFERQVLIRPEFQLVSKRQYINVCFWYLPRYLQKKKDVMDYSMQLHKVAAQIKAVMVKHG
;
A
#
# COMPACT_ATOMS: atom_id res chain seq x y z
N GLY A 1 6.94 -15.99 9.96
CA GLY A 1 8.18 -15.35 9.52
C GLY A 1 8.23 -13.84 9.73
N ILE A 2 7.11 -13.11 9.77
CA ILE A 2 7.14 -11.65 9.97
C ILE A 2 7.52 -11.28 11.41
N GLU A 3 7.17 -12.13 12.38
CA GLU A 3 7.50 -12.01 13.81
C GLU A 3 9.01 -12.02 14.11
N THR A 4 9.84 -12.47 13.17
CA THR A 4 11.30 -12.45 13.30
C THR A 4 11.92 -11.16 12.78
N ALA A 5 11.14 -10.27 12.15
CA ALA A 5 11.64 -9.01 11.62
C ALA A 5 12.04 -8.03 12.75
N ASN A 6 13.08 -7.22 12.50
CA ASN A 6 13.48 -6.15 13.42
C ASN A 6 12.59 -4.90 13.28
N SER A 7 11.99 -4.71 12.11
CA SER A 7 11.05 -3.63 11.85
C SER A 7 10.07 -4.00 10.74
N ILE A 8 8.88 -3.38 10.77
CA ILE A 8 7.80 -3.61 9.81
C ILE A 8 7.15 -2.27 9.49
N ILE A 9 6.88 -2.03 8.21
CA ILE A 9 6.08 -0.87 7.79
C ILE A 9 4.71 -1.35 7.32
N ILE A 10 3.66 -0.73 7.86
CA ILE A 10 2.28 -0.94 7.42
C ILE A 10 1.69 0.39 7.00
N ASN A 11 1.00 0.39 5.86
CA ASN A 11 0.31 1.57 5.33
C ASN A 11 -1.19 1.33 5.35
N PRO A 12 -1.92 1.62 6.46
CA PRO A 12 -3.38 1.55 6.47
C PRO A 12 -4.05 2.36 5.35
N HIS A 13 -3.40 3.41 4.84
CA HIS A 13 -3.94 4.20 3.73
C HIS A 13 -3.91 3.49 2.36
N LYS A 14 -3.37 2.28 2.28
CA LYS A 14 -3.43 1.43 1.09
C LYS A 14 -4.63 0.48 1.18
N LEU A 15 -4.40 -0.81 1.44
CA LEU A 15 -5.43 -1.84 1.43
C LEU A 15 -6.61 -1.55 2.38
N LEU A 16 -6.34 -0.96 3.55
CA LEU A 16 -7.36 -0.69 4.57
C LEU A 16 -8.14 0.62 4.32
N ALA A 17 -7.83 1.34 3.24
CA ALA A 17 -8.53 2.53 2.78
C ALA A 17 -8.59 3.70 3.78
N ALA A 18 -7.63 3.80 4.71
CA ALA A 18 -7.53 5.01 5.53
C ALA A 18 -7.18 6.23 4.65
N PRO A 19 -7.75 7.42 4.89
CA PRO A 19 -7.41 8.60 4.08
C PRO A 19 -5.90 8.94 4.15
N GLN A 20 -5.29 9.24 3.00
CA GLN A 20 -3.86 9.53 2.92
C GLN A 20 -3.47 10.78 3.74
N GLN A 21 -2.36 10.79 4.48
CA GLN A 21 -1.38 9.71 4.74
C GLN A 21 -1.71 8.92 6.01
N CYS A 22 -1.40 7.63 6.05
CA CYS A 22 -1.46 6.85 7.31
C CYS A 22 -0.47 5.70 7.22
N SER A 23 0.73 5.89 7.76
CA SER A 23 1.85 4.93 7.71
C SER A 23 2.37 4.71 9.12
N ILE A 24 2.73 3.46 9.42
CA ILE A 24 3.18 3.03 10.73
C ILE A 24 4.45 2.22 10.55
N LEU A 25 5.51 2.65 11.22
CA LEU A 25 6.73 1.86 11.41
C LEU A 25 6.64 1.20 12.79
N PHE A 26 6.65 -0.12 12.81
CA PHE A 26 6.87 -0.93 14.00
C PHE A 26 8.35 -1.29 14.07
N VAL A 27 8.94 -1.12 15.25
CA VAL A 27 10.31 -1.55 15.55
C VAL A 27 10.26 -2.51 16.73
N LYS A 28 11.11 -3.54 16.70
CA LYS A 28 11.19 -4.56 17.74
C LYS A 28 11.90 -4.06 19.00
N ASP A 29 12.89 -3.19 18.81
CA ASP A 29 13.61 -2.52 19.90
C ASP A 29 12.85 -1.24 20.28
N GLU A 30 12.48 -1.11 21.55
CA GLU A 30 11.68 0.01 22.06
C GLU A 30 12.48 1.33 22.14
N ASN A 31 13.80 1.25 22.24
CA ASN A 31 14.69 2.39 22.47
C ASN A 31 15.35 2.89 21.18
N ILE A 32 15.50 2.02 20.17
CA ILE A 32 16.27 2.33 18.96
C ILE A 32 15.86 3.64 18.27
N LEU A 33 14.57 3.98 18.25
CA LEU A 33 14.10 5.22 17.62
C LEU A 33 14.44 6.46 18.46
N HIS A 34 14.41 6.34 19.78
CA HIS A 34 14.82 7.42 20.67
C HIS A 34 16.34 7.62 20.56
N GLU A 35 17.13 6.55 20.72
CA GLU A 35 18.59 6.63 20.64
C GLU A 35 19.09 7.15 19.29
N CYS A 36 18.41 6.80 18.20
CA CYS A 36 18.77 7.23 16.86
C CYS A 36 18.42 8.70 16.57
N HIS A 37 17.25 9.17 17.03
CA HIS A 37 16.72 10.47 16.62
C HIS A 37 16.83 11.56 17.69
N SER A 38 17.04 11.20 18.95
CA SER A 38 17.01 12.14 20.07
C SER A 38 18.01 13.27 19.89
N LYS A 39 17.52 14.50 20.14
CA LYS A 39 18.34 15.70 20.20
C LYS A 39 18.29 16.38 21.56
N GLY A 40 17.39 15.97 22.46
CA GLY A 40 17.29 16.55 23.79
C GLY A 40 16.98 18.04 23.78
N ALA A 41 16.15 18.50 22.84
CA ALA A 41 15.81 19.91 22.68
C ALA A 41 15.02 20.42 23.91
N GLU A 42 15.68 21.22 24.76
CA GLU A 42 15.12 21.70 26.04
C GLU A 42 13.82 22.52 25.88
N TYR A 43 13.62 23.17 24.74
CA TYR A 43 12.41 23.96 24.45
C TYR A 43 11.18 23.09 24.11
N LEU A 44 11.35 21.78 23.88
CA LEU A 44 10.24 20.83 23.61
C LEU A 44 10.12 19.76 24.70
N PHE A 45 11.27 19.24 25.17
CA PHE A 45 11.37 18.11 26.08
C PHE A 45 11.87 18.56 27.46
N GLN A 46 11.09 19.42 28.10
CA GLN A 46 11.32 19.91 29.46
C GLN A 46 11.22 18.77 30.48
N LYS A 47 12.16 18.71 31.44
CA LYS A 47 12.25 17.63 32.44
C LYS A 47 11.39 17.85 33.68
N ASP A 48 10.89 19.07 33.88
CA ASP A 48 10.13 19.52 35.05
C ASP A 48 8.61 19.54 34.82
N LYS A 49 8.12 18.84 33.79
CA LYS A 49 6.69 18.69 33.54
C LYS A 49 6.00 17.95 34.71
N TYR A 50 4.78 18.35 35.01
CA TYR A 50 3.96 17.77 36.09
C TYR A 50 3.40 16.37 35.77
N TYR A 51 3.61 15.87 34.54
CA TYR A 51 3.12 14.59 34.05
C TYR A 51 4.28 13.73 33.54
N ASP A 52 4.01 12.44 33.34
CA ASP A 52 4.99 11.47 32.83
C ASP A 52 5.40 11.79 31.38
N GLN A 53 6.68 12.13 31.19
CA GLN A 53 7.27 12.46 29.89
C GLN A 53 7.33 11.28 28.93
N TRP A 54 7.08 10.04 29.38
CA TRP A 54 6.90 8.90 28.50
C TRP A 54 5.83 9.14 27.41
N TYR A 55 4.83 9.98 27.71
CA TYR A 55 3.78 10.37 26.77
C TYR A 55 4.18 11.46 25.76
N ASP A 56 5.44 11.92 25.79
CA ASP A 56 6.00 12.88 24.83
C ASP A 56 6.94 12.18 23.82
N PRO A 57 6.42 11.43 22.82
CA PRO A 57 7.24 10.61 21.94
C PRO A 57 8.03 11.41 20.89
N GLY A 58 8.05 12.75 20.97
CA GLY A 58 8.57 13.62 19.94
C GLY A 58 10.03 13.33 19.57
N ASP A 59 10.87 13.05 20.56
CA ASP A 59 12.32 12.83 20.38
C ASP A 59 12.62 11.43 19.78
N LYS A 60 11.59 10.60 19.58
CA LYS A 60 11.68 9.34 18.81
C LYS A 60 11.53 9.55 17.31
N TYR A 61 11.13 10.74 16.86
CA TYR A 61 10.82 11.01 15.46
C TYR A 61 11.86 11.92 14.82
N LEU A 62 12.06 11.74 13.50
CA LEU A 62 12.85 12.66 12.70
C LEU A 62 12.16 14.03 12.51
N GLN A 63 10.83 14.06 12.59
CA GLN A 63 10.03 15.28 12.43
C GLN A 63 9.83 15.98 13.78
N CYS A 64 9.91 17.32 13.79
CA CYS A 64 9.48 18.13 14.93
C CYS A 64 7.94 18.21 15.01
N GLY A 65 7.30 18.95 14.10
CA GLY A 65 5.85 18.97 13.97
C GLY A 65 5.33 17.73 13.25
N ARG A 66 4.30 17.07 13.80
CA ARG A 66 3.72 15.85 13.23
C ARG A 66 2.19 15.87 13.23
N LYS A 67 1.59 15.43 12.12
CA LYS A 67 0.13 15.35 11.95
C LYS A 67 -0.47 14.18 12.75
N CYS A 68 -1.68 14.37 13.28
CA CYS A 68 -2.43 13.33 13.96
C CYS A 68 -3.11 12.36 12.97
N ASP A 69 -2.32 11.51 12.30
CA ASP A 69 -2.85 10.52 11.36
C ASP A 69 -3.45 9.27 12.04
N VAL A 70 -3.22 9.09 13.33
CA VAL A 70 -3.72 7.93 14.10
C VAL A 70 -5.23 8.00 14.31
N PHE A 71 -5.80 9.20 14.48
CA PHE A 71 -7.21 9.35 14.88
C PHE A 71 -8.18 8.79 13.85
N LYS A 72 -7.98 9.11 12.56
CA LYS A 72 -8.84 8.59 11.47
C LYS A 72 -8.79 7.06 11.39
N PHE A 73 -7.61 6.47 11.58
CA PHE A 73 -7.48 5.01 11.51
C PHE A 73 -8.08 4.34 12.75
N TRP A 74 -7.86 4.91 13.93
CA TRP A 74 -8.50 4.47 15.17
C TRP A 74 -10.03 4.51 15.06
N LEU A 75 -10.60 5.61 14.55
CA LEU A 75 -12.05 5.76 14.38
C LEU A 75 -12.61 4.72 13.41
N MET A 76 -11.94 4.50 12.28
CA MET A 76 -12.30 3.43 11.34
C MET A 76 -12.28 2.06 12.02
N TRP A 77 -11.29 1.78 12.86
CA TRP A 77 -11.20 0.52 13.60
C TRP A 77 -12.31 0.39 14.62
N LYS A 78 -12.66 1.46 15.35
CA LYS A 78 -13.81 1.46 16.27
C LYS A 78 -15.11 1.18 15.54
N ALA A 79 -15.30 1.72 14.33
CA ALA A 79 -16.51 1.54 13.53
C ALA A 79 -16.60 0.15 12.87
N LYS A 80 -15.50 -0.35 12.29
CA LYS A 80 -15.48 -1.62 11.53
C LYS A 80 -15.19 -2.83 12.42
N GLY A 81 -14.43 -2.64 13.48
CA GLY A 81 -13.78 -3.73 14.20
C GLY A 81 -12.75 -4.48 13.35
N SER A 82 -11.99 -5.37 14.00
CA SER A 82 -11.03 -6.23 13.29
C SER A 82 -11.73 -7.17 12.29
N SER A 83 -12.92 -7.66 12.63
CA SER A 83 -13.73 -8.51 11.73
C SER A 83 -14.21 -7.75 10.50
N GLY A 84 -14.54 -6.46 10.61
CA GLY A 84 -14.92 -5.64 9.46
C GLY A 84 -13.75 -5.38 8.52
N PHE A 85 -12.53 -5.19 9.06
CA PHE A 85 -11.33 -5.11 8.22
C PHE A 85 -10.98 -6.45 7.58
N ALA A 86 -11.11 -7.57 8.28
CA ALA A 86 -10.89 -8.90 7.70
C ALA A 86 -11.83 -9.13 6.50
N LYS A 87 -13.15 -8.94 6.69
CA LYS A 87 -14.14 -9.05 5.61
C LYS A 87 -13.85 -8.12 4.43
N HIS A 88 -13.40 -6.90 4.69
CA HIS A 88 -13.00 -5.93 3.66
C HIS A 88 -11.83 -6.47 2.83
N VAL A 89 -10.80 -7.01 3.48
CA VAL A 89 -9.63 -7.59 2.78
C VAL A 89 -10.02 -8.82 1.99
N ASP A 90 -10.78 -9.75 2.59
CA ASP A 90 -11.26 -10.97 1.92
C ASP A 90 -12.05 -10.63 0.66
N SER A 91 -12.97 -9.67 0.75
CA SER A 91 -13.77 -9.23 -0.40
C SER A 91 -12.91 -8.68 -1.55
N ILE A 92 -11.84 -7.92 -1.26
CA ILE A 92 -10.95 -7.41 -2.32
C ILE A 92 -10.13 -8.55 -2.94
N MET A 93 -9.71 -9.53 -2.13
CA MET A 93 -9.02 -10.71 -2.63
C MET A 93 -9.93 -11.55 -3.55
N ASP A 94 -11.20 -11.72 -3.20
CA ASP A 94 -12.20 -12.41 -4.01
C ASP A 94 -12.44 -11.71 -5.36
N VAL A 95 -12.52 -10.37 -5.35
CA VAL A 95 -12.66 -9.57 -6.57
C VAL A 95 -11.44 -9.73 -7.47
N ALA A 96 -10.23 -9.72 -6.91
CA ALA A 96 -9.00 -9.94 -7.67
C ALA A 96 -8.95 -11.36 -8.28
N GLU A 97 -9.38 -12.37 -7.54
CA GLU A 97 -9.51 -13.74 -8.03
C GLU A 97 -10.52 -13.87 -9.16
N TYR A 98 -11.69 -13.27 -8.99
CA TYR A 98 -12.70 -13.23 -10.04
C TYR A 98 -12.13 -12.56 -11.30
N PHE A 99 -11.47 -11.41 -11.16
CA PHE A 99 -10.91 -10.68 -12.29
C PHE A 99 -9.79 -11.46 -13.01
N GLU A 100 -8.90 -12.14 -12.28
CA GLU A 100 -7.90 -13.05 -12.88
C GLU A 100 -8.56 -14.16 -13.71
N ARG A 101 -9.62 -14.80 -13.19
CA ARG A 101 -10.39 -15.80 -13.95
C ARG A 101 -10.99 -15.22 -15.23
N GLN A 102 -11.54 -14.01 -15.14
CA GLN A 102 -12.09 -13.30 -16.30
C GLN A 102 -11.02 -12.99 -17.36
N VAL A 103 -9.80 -12.64 -16.94
CA VAL A 103 -8.67 -12.44 -17.86
C VAL A 103 -8.27 -13.76 -18.55
N LEU A 104 -8.21 -14.87 -17.81
CA LEU A 104 -7.75 -16.17 -18.34
C LEU A 104 -8.68 -16.78 -19.40
N ILE A 105 -9.99 -16.57 -19.31
CA ILE A 105 -10.96 -17.16 -20.26
C ILE A 105 -11.08 -16.39 -21.58
N ARG A 106 -10.45 -15.22 -21.69
CA ARG A 106 -10.58 -14.32 -22.84
C ARG A 106 -9.30 -14.31 -23.68
N PRO A 107 -9.35 -14.67 -24.97
CA PRO A 107 -8.15 -14.73 -25.83
C PRO A 107 -7.55 -13.35 -26.12
N GLU A 108 -8.30 -12.27 -25.91
CA GLU A 108 -7.82 -10.89 -26.05
C GLU A 108 -6.89 -10.47 -24.90
N PHE A 109 -6.75 -11.27 -23.84
CA PHE A 109 -5.89 -10.95 -22.72
C PHE A 109 -4.86 -12.05 -22.47
N GLN A 110 -3.70 -11.64 -21.97
CA GLN A 110 -2.63 -12.56 -21.61
C GLN A 110 -2.13 -12.22 -20.20
N LEU A 111 -2.23 -13.17 -19.27
CA LEU A 111 -1.73 -13.01 -17.91
C LEU A 111 -0.19 -12.94 -17.91
N VAL A 112 0.38 -11.98 -17.17
CA VAL A 112 1.84 -11.83 -17.02
C VAL A 112 2.37 -12.83 -15.98
N SER A 113 1.64 -13.00 -14.89
CA SER A 113 1.97 -13.94 -13.81
C SER A 113 0.73 -14.27 -13.00
N LYS A 114 0.71 -15.45 -12.37
CA LYS A 114 -0.34 -15.83 -11.42
C LYS A 114 -0.32 -14.86 -10.23
N ARG A 115 -1.49 -14.38 -9.80
CA ARG A 115 -1.61 -13.49 -8.65
C ARG A 115 -1.12 -14.18 -7.37
N GLN A 116 -0.55 -13.37 -6.48
CA GLN A 116 -0.32 -13.74 -5.07
C GLN A 116 -1.07 -12.82 -4.10
N TYR A 117 -1.65 -11.75 -4.63
CA TYR A 117 -2.35 -10.72 -3.86
C TYR A 117 -3.46 -10.10 -4.72
N ILE A 118 -3.83 -8.85 -4.48
CA ILE A 118 -4.90 -8.15 -5.23
C ILE A 118 -4.48 -7.65 -6.61
N ASN A 119 -3.17 -7.69 -6.92
CA ASN A 119 -2.62 -7.22 -8.18
C ASN A 119 -2.79 -8.28 -9.27
N VAL A 120 -3.57 -7.96 -10.31
CA VAL A 120 -3.70 -8.79 -11.50
C VAL A 120 -2.97 -8.11 -12.66
N CYS A 121 -1.83 -8.68 -13.07
CA CYS A 121 -0.98 -8.14 -14.12
C CYS A 121 -1.22 -8.87 -15.44
N PHE A 122 -1.66 -8.15 -16.47
CA PHE A 122 -2.02 -8.73 -17.77
C PHE A 122 -1.75 -7.77 -18.92
N TRP A 123 -1.61 -8.32 -20.12
CA TRP A 123 -1.61 -7.59 -21.38
C TRP A 123 -3.00 -7.68 -22.02
N TYR A 124 -3.41 -6.59 -22.67
CA TYR A 124 -4.45 -6.65 -23.70
C TYR A 124 -3.79 -6.81 -25.06
N LEU A 125 -4.29 -7.76 -25.85
CA LEU A 125 -3.83 -8.11 -27.18
C LEU A 125 -4.85 -7.60 -28.20
N PRO A 126 -4.58 -6.47 -28.90
CA PRO A 126 -5.40 -6.04 -30.02
C PRO A 126 -5.48 -7.12 -31.10
N ARG A 127 -6.53 -7.10 -31.92
CA ARG A 127 -6.78 -8.11 -32.97
C ARG A 127 -5.57 -8.39 -33.87
N TYR A 128 -4.75 -7.37 -34.16
CA TYR A 128 -3.56 -7.51 -35.00
C TYR A 128 -2.38 -8.23 -34.32
N LEU A 129 -2.38 -8.37 -32.98
CA LEU A 129 -1.36 -9.08 -32.19
C LEU A 129 -1.79 -10.48 -31.69
N GLN A 130 -3.09 -10.79 -31.65
CA GLN A 130 -3.61 -12.03 -31.04
C GLN A 130 -3.10 -13.35 -31.66
N LYS A 131 -2.60 -13.34 -32.91
CA LYS A 131 -2.21 -14.57 -33.65
C LYS A 131 -0.80 -14.53 -34.24
N LYS A 132 0.05 -13.59 -33.79
CA LYS A 132 1.32 -13.29 -34.47
C LYS A 132 2.46 -13.05 -33.49
N LYS A 133 2.98 -14.10 -32.85
CA LYS A 133 4.22 -14.00 -32.06
C LYS A 133 5.47 -13.83 -32.93
N ASP A 134 5.40 -14.24 -34.21
CA ASP A 134 6.50 -14.19 -35.18
C ASP A 134 6.56 -12.90 -36.02
N VAL A 135 5.85 -11.85 -35.62
CA VAL A 135 6.00 -10.52 -36.25
C VAL A 135 7.26 -9.87 -35.73
N MET A 136 8.14 -9.41 -36.64
CA MET A 136 9.23 -8.50 -36.26
C MET A 136 8.65 -7.35 -35.45
N ASP A 137 9.27 -7.04 -34.31
CA ASP A 137 8.86 -6.01 -33.36
C ASP A 137 7.59 -6.27 -32.53
N TYR A 138 7.10 -7.53 -32.42
CA TYR A 138 5.92 -7.86 -31.58
C TYR A 138 5.96 -7.22 -30.18
N SER A 139 7.09 -7.37 -29.47
CA SER A 139 7.25 -6.82 -28.11
C SER A 139 7.21 -5.30 -28.10
N MET A 140 7.81 -4.64 -29.10
CA MET A 140 7.82 -3.18 -29.21
C MET A 140 6.43 -2.62 -29.53
N GLN A 141 5.65 -3.33 -30.36
CA GLN A 141 4.26 -2.96 -30.64
C GLN A 141 3.39 -3.14 -29.39
N LEU A 142 3.50 -4.29 -28.71
CA LEU A 142 2.74 -4.57 -27.49
C LEU A 142 3.03 -3.56 -26.37
N HIS A 143 4.29 -3.14 -26.21
CA HIS A 143 4.71 -2.17 -25.20
C HIS A 143 3.97 -0.82 -25.32
N LYS A 144 3.58 -0.42 -26.54
CA LYS A 144 2.86 0.84 -26.79
C LYS A 144 1.36 0.76 -26.44
N VAL A 145 0.77 -0.44 -26.42
CA VAL A 145 -0.69 -0.65 -26.29
C VAL A 145 -1.24 -0.10 -24.97
N ALA A 146 -0.61 -0.44 -23.83
CA ALA A 146 -1.12 -0.05 -22.52
C ALA A 146 -1.17 1.48 -22.33
N ALA A 147 -0.14 2.20 -22.82
CA ALA A 147 -0.08 3.66 -22.77
C ALA A 147 -1.19 4.31 -23.60
N GLN A 148 -1.45 3.78 -24.81
CA GLN A 148 -2.52 4.27 -25.67
C GLN A 148 -3.91 4.06 -25.04
N ILE A 149 -4.18 2.86 -24.51
CA ILE A 149 -5.44 2.56 -23.82
C ILE A 149 -5.63 3.49 -22.62
N LYS A 150 -4.59 3.64 -21.79
CA LYS A 150 -4.64 4.54 -20.64
C LYS A 150 -4.95 5.99 -21.05
N ALA A 151 -4.35 6.49 -22.12
CA ALA A 151 -4.61 7.84 -22.62
C ALA A 151 -6.08 8.01 -23.06
N VAL A 152 -6.68 7.00 -23.70
CA VAL A 152 -8.10 7.04 -24.10
C VAL A 152 -9.01 6.98 -22.86
N MET A 153 -8.74 6.08 -21.91
CA MET A 153 -9.53 5.98 -20.67
C MET A 153 -9.54 7.31 -19.91
N VAL A 154 -8.37 7.93 -19.70
CA VAL A 154 -8.28 9.22 -18.98
C VAL A 154 -9.07 10.33 -19.67
N LYS A 155 -9.14 10.33 -21.01
CA LYS A 155 -9.93 11.32 -21.75
C LYS A 155 -11.44 11.15 -21.59
N HIS A 156 -11.90 9.93 -21.29
CA HIS A 156 -13.34 9.61 -21.19
C HIS A 156 -13.86 9.52 -19.76
N GLY A 157 -12.97 9.51 -18.75
CA GLY A 157 -13.32 9.39 -17.33
C GLY A 157 -13.44 7.94 -16.88
#